data_AF-A0A453C1M8-F1
#
_entry.id   AF-A0A453C1M8-F1
#
_cell.length_a   1.000
_cell.length_b   1.000
_cell.length_c   1.000
_cell.angle_alpha   90.00
_cell.angle_beta   90.00
_cell.angle_gamma   90.00
#
_symmetry.space_group_name_H-M   'P 1'
#
loop_
_entity.id
_entity.type
_entity.pdbx_description
1 polymer ?
#
loop_
_entity_poly.entity_id
_entity_poly.type
_entity_poly.pdbx_seq_one_letter_code
_entity_poly.pdbx_strand_id
1 'polypeptide(L)'
;PNSVPKPLLIHFIHNDLQEYSPSNMGSPSSASRLKVTALFGWIKGDRYSRTRELIPSAESYTLTGSASEVDMKPREVSISVVSSIMDIPPAEWDACAVDSVEPEKFNPFLTHAFLSSLEESGSAVKETGWLPLHVVARDESENILGVVPLYLKSHSRGEFVFDQSWAEAYHSYGLEYYPKLQSCVPFTPVTGQRILLRDTSYRDQVFDALVKALKNLATKLNVSSLHITFPSEGEFSKLKDSGLLQRIGLQYHWTNRNYKCFDDFLMDLKQPKRKNIRQERKKIPAQNLEMKRLRGDEIKSSHWDTFYKFYRNTTDNQFAGAEHT
;
A
#
# COMPACT_ATOMS: atom_id res chain seq x y z
N PRO A 1 23.16 9.32 6.17
CA PRO A 1 21.77 9.16 5.70
C PRO A 1 21.29 10.45 5.06
N ASN A 2 20.86 10.37 3.80
CA ASN A 2 20.21 11.50 3.14
C ASN A 2 18.71 11.41 3.44
N SER A 3 18.08 12.55 3.74
CA SER A 3 16.63 12.63 3.82
C SER A 3 16.06 12.50 2.40
N VAL A 4 15.17 11.55 2.20
CA VAL A 4 14.48 11.32 0.93
C VAL A 4 12.99 11.60 1.15
N PRO A 5 12.35 12.42 0.30
CA PRO A 5 10.91 12.64 0.35
C PRO A 5 10.14 11.33 0.23
N LYS A 6 9.10 11.17 1.05
CA LYS A 6 8.21 10.01 1.04
C LYS A 6 6.85 10.44 0.46
N PRO A 7 6.62 10.28 -0.85
CA PRO A 7 5.43 10.80 -1.49
C PRO A 7 4.17 10.04 -1.02
N LEU A 8 3.08 10.77 -0.85
CA LEU A 8 1.77 10.24 -0.49
C LEU A 8 0.71 11.10 -1.19
N LEU A 9 -0.28 10.46 -1.81
CA LEU A 9 -1.45 11.16 -2.33
C LEU A 9 -2.74 10.70 -1.68
N ILE A 10 -3.67 11.64 -1.51
CA ILE A 10 -5.00 11.41 -0.96
C ILE A 10 -6.05 12.07 -1.84
N HIS A 11 -7.14 11.37 -2.06
CA HIS A 11 -8.39 11.91 -2.57
C HIS A 11 -9.48 11.69 -1.54
N PHE A 12 -10.03 12.76 -0.97
CA PHE A 12 -11.17 12.68 -0.05
C PHE A 12 -12.48 12.69 -0.83
N ILE A 13 -13.37 11.75 -0.51
CA ILE A 13 -14.69 11.67 -1.12
C ILE A 13 -15.60 12.62 -0.35
N HIS A 14 -16.07 13.66 -1.03
CA HIS A 14 -17.07 14.58 -0.49
C HIS A 14 -18.43 13.98 -0.81
N ASN A 15 -19.08 13.41 0.18
CA ASN A 15 -20.52 13.17 0.06
C ASN A 15 -21.21 14.52 0.31
N ASP A 16 -22.01 14.97 -0.64
CA ASP A 16 -22.76 16.23 -0.52
C ASP A 16 -23.47 16.28 0.83
N LEU A 17 -23.01 17.20 1.67
CA LEU A 17 -23.68 17.59 2.90
C LEU A 17 -24.97 18.27 2.47
N GLN A 18 -26.10 17.54 2.45
CA GLN A 18 -27.39 18.21 2.52
C GLN A 18 -27.39 19.05 3.80
N GLU A 19 -27.57 20.35 3.61
CA GLU A 19 -27.57 21.40 4.62
C GLU A 19 -28.47 21.04 5.81
N TYR A 20 -27.88 20.58 6.90
CA TYR A 20 -28.54 20.63 8.20
C TYR A 20 -28.45 22.07 8.72
N SER A 21 -29.47 22.86 8.41
CA SER A 21 -29.71 24.15 9.08
C SER A 21 -30.08 23.92 10.55
N PRO A 22 -29.40 24.53 11.53
CA PRO A 22 -29.76 24.40 12.93
C PRO A 22 -30.82 25.45 13.28
N SER A 23 -32.07 25.03 13.45
CA SER A 23 -33.04 25.85 14.19
C SER A 23 -33.82 25.03 15.22
N ASN A 24 -33.84 25.62 16.42
CA ASN A 24 -34.55 25.27 17.65
C ASN A 24 -33.97 24.20 18.59
N MET A 25 -33.30 24.75 19.62
CA MET A 25 -33.05 24.13 20.90
C MET A 25 -34.34 23.71 21.61
N GLY A 26 -34.37 22.46 22.04
CA GLY A 26 -35.08 21.99 23.21
C GLY A 26 -34.24 20.92 23.89
N SER A 27 -33.86 21.13 25.15
CA SER A 27 -33.17 20.14 26.00
C SER A 27 -33.94 20.01 27.32
N PRO A 28 -33.72 18.95 28.12
CA PRO A 28 -33.32 17.58 27.78
C PRO A 28 -34.31 16.56 28.39
N SER A 29 -34.42 15.36 27.81
CA SER A 29 -34.90 14.21 28.58
C SER A 29 -34.00 13.01 28.36
N SER A 30 -33.64 12.41 29.49
CA SER A 30 -32.77 11.24 29.66
C SER A 30 -33.28 10.05 28.84
N ALA A 31 -32.51 9.65 27.84
CA ALA A 31 -32.57 8.30 27.30
C ALA A 31 -31.15 7.83 26.94
N SER A 32 -30.76 6.72 27.57
CA SER A 32 -29.60 5.86 27.33
C SER A 32 -28.69 6.22 26.15
N ARG A 33 -27.44 6.61 26.48
CA ARG A 33 -26.31 6.56 25.55
C ARG A 33 -26.12 5.10 25.10
N LEU A 34 -26.51 4.80 23.87
CA LEU A 34 -26.06 3.60 23.17
C LEU A 34 -24.54 3.72 22.96
N LYS A 35 -23.77 3.03 23.80
CA LYS A 35 -22.39 2.67 23.50
C LYS A 35 -22.43 1.76 22.28
N VAL A 36 -22.00 2.25 21.11
CA VAL A 36 -21.72 1.38 19.97
C VAL A 36 -20.31 0.84 20.16
N THR A 37 -20.27 -0.38 20.69
CA THR A 37 -19.10 -1.25 20.67
C THR A 37 -18.80 -1.58 19.21
N ALA A 38 -17.57 -1.35 18.74
CA ALA A 38 -17.08 -1.93 17.49
C ALA A 38 -17.09 -3.46 17.63
N LEU A 39 -18.21 -4.09 17.27
CA LEU A 39 -18.38 -5.52 17.26
C LEU A 39 -17.92 -6.04 15.90
N PHE A 40 -16.64 -6.41 15.82
CA PHE A 40 -16.23 -7.48 14.93
C PHE A 40 -16.83 -8.78 15.47
N GLY A 41 -18.10 -8.99 15.12
CA GLY A 41 -18.82 -10.23 15.38
C GLY A 41 -18.38 -11.29 14.39
N TRP A 42 -17.77 -12.35 14.90
CA TRP A 42 -17.57 -13.62 14.22
C TRP A 42 -18.94 -14.15 13.79
N ILE A 43 -19.30 -13.96 12.52
CA ILE A 43 -20.45 -14.61 11.92
C ILE A 43 -19.91 -15.69 10.99
N LYS A 44 -19.99 -16.94 11.44
CA LYS A 44 -19.98 -18.11 10.55
C LYS A 44 -21.21 -18.01 9.65
N GLY A 45 -20.99 -17.65 8.39
CA GLY A 45 -22.01 -17.55 7.34
C GLY A 45 -21.36 -17.12 6.03
N ASP A 46 -21.90 -17.58 4.90
CA ASP A 46 -21.26 -17.69 3.59
C ASP A 46 -20.35 -16.50 3.19
N ARG A 47 -19.03 -16.68 3.34
CA ARG A 47 -18.01 -15.61 3.31
C ARG A 47 -17.68 -15.10 1.90
N TYR A 48 -17.98 -15.88 0.86
CA TYR A 48 -17.70 -15.53 -0.53
C TYR A 48 -18.78 -14.63 -1.16
N SER A 49 -20.05 -14.68 -0.72
CA SER A 49 -21.12 -13.91 -1.38
C SER A 49 -21.05 -12.41 -1.06
N ARG A 50 -20.79 -12.04 0.20
CA ARG A 50 -20.70 -10.61 0.62
C ARG A 50 -19.49 -9.86 0.07
N THR A 51 -18.39 -10.55 -0.22
CA THR A 51 -17.22 -9.91 -0.84
C THR A 51 -17.48 -9.63 -2.32
N ARG A 52 -18.23 -10.52 -3.01
CA ARG A 52 -18.70 -10.28 -4.39
C ARG A 52 -19.71 -9.12 -4.48
N GLU A 53 -20.53 -8.90 -3.47
CA GLU A 53 -21.45 -7.73 -3.42
C GLU A 53 -20.72 -6.38 -3.35
N LEU A 54 -19.47 -6.35 -2.89
CA LEU A 54 -18.64 -5.15 -2.85
C LEU A 54 -17.84 -4.93 -4.14
N ILE A 55 -17.77 -5.89 -5.05
CA ILE A 55 -17.01 -5.75 -6.30
C ILE A 55 -17.96 -5.14 -7.32
N PRO A 56 -17.78 -3.87 -7.73
CA PRO A 56 -18.62 -3.29 -8.76
C PRO A 56 -18.39 -4.00 -10.09
N SER A 57 -19.41 -3.95 -10.95
CA SER A 57 -19.28 -4.40 -12.34
C SER A 57 -18.15 -3.67 -13.05
N ALA A 58 -17.54 -4.33 -14.03
CA ALA A 58 -16.54 -3.72 -14.88
C ALA A 58 -17.08 -2.43 -15.55
N GLU A 59 -16.20 -1.45 -15.73
CA GLU A 59 -16.48 -0.18 -16.38
C GLU A 59 -15.69 -0.09 -17.69
N SER A 60 -16.33 0.38 -18.75
CA SER A 60 -15.70 0.59 -20.06
C SER A 60 -15.25 2.03 -20.26
N TYR A 61 -14.08 2.20 -20.88
CA TYR A 61 -13.46 3.47 -21.19
C TYR A 61 -13.01 3.50 -22.65
N THR A 62 -13.37 4.53 -23.40
CA THR A 62 -12.91 4.71 -24.78
C THR A 62 -11.58 5.46 -24.81
N LEU A 63 -10.56 4.87 -25.41
CA LEU A 63 -9.28 5.51 -25.69
C LEU A 63 -9.37 6.26 -27.02
N THR A 64 -9.11 7.56 -26.99
CA THR A 64 -9.06 8.40 -28.19
C THR A 64 -7.64 8.40 -28.74
N GLY A 65 -7.45 7.97 -29.99
CA GLY A 65 -6.13 8.00 -30.63
C GLY A 65 -5.44 9.36 -30.53
N SER A 66 -4.11 9.37 -30.48
CA SER A 66 -3.31 10.59 -30.56
C SER A 66 -3.70 11.41 -31.80
N ALA A 67 -3.67 12.74 -31.70
CA ALA A 67 -3.96 13.66 -32.81
C ALA A 67 -3.05 13.46 -34.05
N SER A 68 -2.04 12.58 -33.98
CA SER A 68 -1.16 12.20 -35.08
C SER A 68 -1.59 10.94 -35.85
N GLU A 69 -2.69 10.27 -35.46
CA GLU A 69 -3.15 9.02 -36.10
C GLU A 69 -4.62 9.11 -36.53
N VAL A 70 -4.84 9.83 -37.64
CA VAL A 70 -6.16 10.05 -38.27
C VAL A 70 -6.61 8.80 -39.04
N ASP A 71 -6.70 7.61 -38.40
CA ASP A 71 -7.45 6.46 -38.95
C ASP A 71 -7.63 5.24 -38.02
N MET A 72 -7.20 5.29 -36.76
CA MET A 72 -7.39 4.15 -35.87
C MET A 72 -8.78 4.15 -35.23
N LYS A 73 -9.46 2.98 -35.30
CA LYS A 73 -10.70 2.74 -34.56
C LYS A 73 -10.50 3.07 -33.07
N PRO A 74 -11.49 3.69 -32.40
CA PRO A 74 -11.46 3.88 -30.96
C PRO A 74 -11.24 2.52 -30.30
N ARG A 75 -10.30 2.45 -29.36
CA ARG A 75 -10.05 1.22 -28.59
C ARG A 75 -10.82 1.31 -27.28
N GLU A 76 -11.51 0.24 -26.91
CA GLU A 76 -12.17 0.13 -25.62
C GLU A 76 -11.24 -0.53 -24.60
N VAL A 77 -11.20 0.03 -23.40
CA VAL A 77 -10.55 -0.56 -22.24
C VAL A 77 -11.61 -0.89 -21.20
N SER A 78 -11.68 -2.16 -20.82
CA SER A 78 -12.51 -2.62 -19.71
C SER A 78 -11.69 -2.60 -18.44
N ILE A 79 -12.19 -1.93 -17.40
CA ILE A 79 -11.57 -1.88 -16.07
C ILE A 79 -12.45 -2.67 -15.10
N SER A 80 -11.83 -3.64 -14.45
CA SER A 80 -12.49 -4.55 -13.50
C SER A 80 -11.75 -4.58 -12.16
N VAL A 81 -12.44 -5.02 -11.11
CA VAL A 81 -11.87 -5.24 -9.78
C VAL A 81 -11.88 -6.74 -9.49
N VAL A 82 -10.78 -7.27 -9.00
CA VAL A 82 -10.66 -8.67 -8.59
C VAL A 82 -10.40 -8.78 -7.08
N SER A 83 -10.89 -9.85 -6.48
CA SER A 83 -10.85 -10.08 -5.02
C SER A 83 -9.54 -10.65 -4.49
N SER A 84 -8.69 -11.14 -5.38
CA SER A 84 -7.40 -11.72 -5.01
C SER A 84 -6.40 -11.54 -6.15
N ILE A 85 -5.13 -11.36 -5.81
CA ILE A 85 -4.04 -11.42 -6.78
C ILE A 85 -3.98 -12.76 -7.53
N MET A 86 -4.48 -13.84 -6.92
CA MET A 86 -4.55 -15.18 -7.52
C MET A 86 -5.53 -15.27 -8.69
N ASP A 87 -6.46 -14.30 -8.81
CA ASP A 87 -7.39 -14.19 -9.94
C ASP A 87 -6.72 -13.60 -11.20
N ILE A 88 -5.44 -13.22 -11.11
CA ILE A 88 -4.64 -12.64 -12.20
C ILE A 88 -3.48 -13.58 -12.52
N PRO A 89 -3.26 -13.95 -13.81
CA PRO A 89 -2.11 -14.75 -14.20
C PRO A 89 -0.79 -14.07 -13.77
N PRO A 90 0.13 -14.78 -13.08
CA PRO A 90 1.37 -14.18 -12.58
C PRO A 90 2.20 -13.49 -13.68
N ALA A 91 2.31 -14.15 -14.83
CA ALA A 91 3.06 -13.62 -15.98
C ALA A 91 2.50 -12.28 -16.48
N GLU A 92 1.18 -12.10 -16.50
CA GLU A 92 0.55 -10.86 -16.96
C GLU A 92 0.71 -9.71 -15.95
N TRP A 93 0.60 -10.01 -14.65
CA TRP A 93 0.86 -9.02 -13.60
C TRP A 93 2.32 -8.56 -13.61
N ASP A 94 3.25 -9.52 -13.62
CA ASP A 94 4.69 -9.24 -13.59
C ASP A 94 5.14 -8.54 -14.88
N ALA A 95 4.51 -8.85 -16.01
CA ALA A 95 4.68 -8.14 -17.27
C ALA A 95 4.33 -6.64 -17.14
N CYS A 96 3.28 -6.25 -16.40
CA CYS A 96 3.01 -4.83 -16.10
C CYS A 96 4.07 -4.24 -15.15
N ALA A 97 4.53 -5.01 -14.16
CA ALA A 97 5.53 -4.54 -13.19
C ALA A 97 6.89 -4.25 -13.87
N VAL A 98 7.30 -5.10 -14.81
CA VAL A 98 8.54 -4.96 -15.58
C VAL A 98 8.45 -3.79 -16.55
N ASP A 99 7.41 -3.73 -17.39
CA ASP A 99 7.26 -2.67 -18.40
C ASP A 99 7.10 -1.26 -17.81
N SER A 100 6.78 -1.16 -16.51
CA SER A 100 6.54 0.14 -15.86
C SER A 100 7.79 0.87 -15.43
N VAL A 101 8.96 0.23 -15.49
CA VAL A 101 10.20 0.78 -14.98
C VAL A 101 11.39 0.30 -15.82
N GLU A 102 12.46 1.08 -15.79
CA GLU A 102 13.76 0.59 -16.22
C GLU A 102 14.18 -0.62 -15.36
N PRO A 103 14.91 -1.61 -15.91
CA PRO A 103 15.30 -2.82 -15.18
C PRO A 103 15.98 -2.55 -13.82
N GLU A 104 16.79 -1.49 -13.72
CA GLU A 104 17.51 -1.10 -12.51
C GLU A 104 16.58 -0.56 -11.40
N LYS A 105 15.37 -0.16 -11.76
CA LYS A 105 14.33 0.39 -10.86
C LYS A 105 13.24 -0.64 -10.56
N PHE A 106 13.42 -1.90 -10.97
CA PHE A 106 12.50 -2.98 -10.67
C PHE A 106 12.28 -3.12 -9.16
N ASN A 107 11.01 -3.17 -8.77
CA ASN A 107 10.61 -3.30 -7.38
C ASN A 107 10.06 -4.72 -7.13
N PRO A 108 10.82 -5.61 -6.46
CA PRO A 108 10.39 -6.99 -6.25
C PRO A 108 9.14 -7.10 -5.38
N PHE A 109 8.81 -6.07 -4.61
CA PHE A 109 7.63 -6.05 -3.75
C PHE A 109 6.33 -5.75 -4.50
N LEU A 110 6.40 -5.48 -5.81
CA LEU A 110 5.24 -5.36 -6.69
C LEU A 110 5.05 -6.61 -7.56
N THR A 111 5.85 -7.66 -7.36
CA THR A 111 5.65 -8.93 -8.07
C THR A 111 4.39 -9.64 -7.60
N HIS A 112 3.81 -10.43 -8.49
CA HIS A 112 2.72 -11.34 -8.17
C HIS A 112 3.10 -12.23 -6.99
N ALA A 113 4.26 -12.88 -7.04
CA ALA A 113 4.71 -13.80 -6.01
C ALA A 113 4.84 -13.16 -4.60
N PHE A 114 5.25 -11.89 -4.52
CA PHE A 114 5.31 -11.19 -3.23
C PHE A 114 3.90 -10.91 -2.70
N LEU A 115 3.01 -10.38 -3.54
CA LEU A 115 1.63 -10.06 -3.14
C LEU A 115 0.83 -11.32 -2.83
N SER A 116 0.98 -12.39 -3.60
CA SER A 116 0.35 -13.69 -3.35
C SER A 116 0.79 -14.26 -2.01
N SER A 117 2.08 -14.19 -1.69
CA SER A 117 2.59 -14.64 -0.38
C SER A 117 1.92 -13.90 0.79
N LEU A 118 1.57 -12.63 0.63
CA LEU A 118 0.90 -11.84 1.67
C LEU A 118 -0.58 -12.22 1.82
N GLU A 119 -1.26 -12.52 0.71
CA GLU A 119 -2.64 -13.00 0.74
C GLU A 119 -2.73 -14.44 1.26
N GLU A 120 -1.92 -15.34 0.72
CA GLU A 120 -1.91 -16.77 1.07
C GLU A 120 -1.49 -17.01 2.53
N SER A 121 -0.58 -16.19 3.07
CA SER A 121 -0.21 -16.25 4.49
C SER A 121 -1.29 -15.70 5.44
N GLY A 122 -2.34 -15.04 4.91
CA GLY A 122 -3.34 -14.34 5.71
C GLY A 122 -2.85 -13.01 6.29
N SER A 123 -1.74 -12.46 5.78
CA SER A 123 -1.18 -11.20 6.27
C SER A 123 -1.96 -9.99 5.73
N ALA A 124 -2.22 -9.97 4.43
CA ALA A 124 -2.97 -8.91 3.74
C ALA A 124 -4.32 -9.43 3.24
N VAL A 125 -5.23 -9.74 4.18
CA VAL A 125 -6.57 -10.27 3.89
C VAL A 125 -7.65 -9.50 4.64
N LYS A 126 -8.91 -9.74 4.29
CA LYS A 126 -10.07 -9.10 4.92
C LYS A 126 -10.06 -9.23 6.44
N GLU A 127 -9.72 -10.41 6.96
CA GLU A 127 -9.67 -10.74 8.40
C GLU A 127 -8.68 -9.86 9.17
N THR A 128 -7.62 -9.40 8.50
CA THR A 128 -6.62 -8.49 9.07
C THR A 128 -6.86 -7.02 8.69
N GLY A 129 -8.05 -6.70 8.15
CA GLY A 129 -8.40 -5.34 7.74
C GLY A 129 -7.71 -4.87 6.46
N TRP A 130 -7.32 -5.82 5.59
CA TRP A 130 -6.68 -5.65 4.28
C TRP A 130 -7.47 -6.39 3.20
N LEU A 131 -8.72 -6.01 2.93
CA LEU A 131 -9.50 -6.68 1.89
C LEU A 131 -8.92 -6.36 0.49
N PRO A 132 -8.42 -7.33 -0.29
CA PRO A 132 -7.87 -7.05 -1.61
C PRO A 132 -8.98 -6.69 -2.61
N LEU A 133 -8.71 -5.68 -3.44
CA LEU A 133 -9.59 -5.17 -4.50
C LEU A 133 -8.74 -4.72 -5.70
N HIS A 134 -7.85 -5.59 -6.20
CA HIS A 134 -6.92 -5.23 -7.28
C HIS A 134 -7.67 -4.77 -8.53
N VAL A 135 -7.21 -3.69 -9.16
CA VAL A 135 -7.81 -3.18 -10.39
C VAL A 135 -7.04 -3.70 -11.59
N VAL A 136 -7.76 -4.13 -12.63
CA VAL A 136 -7.19 -4.65 -13.87
C VAL A 136 -7.85 -3.97 -15.07
N ALA A 137 -7.02 -3.37 -15.93
CA ALA A 137 -7.43 -2.84 -17.23
C ALA A 137 -7.11 -3.85 -18.34
N ARG A 138 -8.09 -4.15 -19.19
CA ARG A 138 -7.97 -5.06 -20.34
C ARG A 138 -8.39 -4.38 -21.63
N ASP A 139 -7.80 -4.78 -22.75
CA ASP A 139 -8.29 -4.44 -24.08
C ASP A 139 -9.46 -5.35 -24.52
N GLU A 140 -10.01 -5.07 -25.70
CA GLU A 140 -11.08 -5.85 -26.35
C GLU A 140 -10.72 -7.32 -26.62
N SER A 141 -9.43 -7.65 -26.61
CA SER A 141 -8.90 -9.01 -26.80
C SER A 141 -8.56 -9.69 -25.46
N GLU A 142 -8.98 -9.10 -24.33
CA GLU A 142 -8.73 -9.55 -22.96
C GLU A 142 -7.26 -9.49 -22.51
N ASN A 143 -6.38 -8.81 -23.26
CA ASN A 143 -4.99 -8.64 -22.83
C ASN A 143 -4.92 -7.61 -21.70
N ILE A 144 -4.11 -7.88 -20.67
CA ILE A 144 -3.92 -6.94 -19.56
C ILE A 144 -3.04 -5.78 -20.01
N LEU A 145 -3.57 -4.56 -19.89
CA LEU A 145 -2.86 -3.31 -20.21
C LEU A 145 -2.29 -2.63 -18.97
N GLY A 146 -2.88 -2.90 -17.80
CA GLY A 146 -2.40 -2.35 -16.55
C GLY A 146 -3.11 -2.92 -15.34
N VAL A 147 -2.45 -2.83 -14.19
CA VAL A 147 -2.91 -3.35 -12.90
C VAL A 147 -2.56 -2.39 -11.77
N VAL A 148 -3.37 -2.42 -10.71
CA VAL A 148 -3.15 -1.60 -9.50
C VAL A 148 -3.30 -2.48 -8.26
N PRO A 149 -2.26 -2.64 -7.43
CA PRO A 149 -2.43 -3.19 -6.09
C PRO A 149 -3.30 -2.24 -5.27
N LEU A 150 -4.47 -2.72 -4.82
CA LEU A 150 -5.47 -1.92 -4.13
C LEU A 150 -6.14 -2.75 -3.04
N TYR A 151 -6.33 -2.14 -1.88
CA TYR A 151 -6.94 -2.78 -0.72
C TYR A 151 -7.99 -1.85 -0.09
N LEU A 152 -9.11 -2.40 0.34
CA LEU A 152 -10.06 -1.74 1.23
C LEU A 152 -9.60 -1.94 2.68
N LYS A 153 -9.24 -0.84 3.34
CA LYS A 153 -8.64 -0.82 4.67
C LYS A 153 -9.63 -0.40 5.74
N SER A 154 -9.76 -1.20 6.79
CA SER A 154 -10.52 -0.85 8.00
C SER A 154 -9.67 -0.18 9.10
N HIS A 155 -8.37 0.00 8.86
CA HIS A 155 -7.42 0.70 9.73
C HIS A 155 -6.14 1.09 8.98
N SER A 156 -5.32 1.97 9.55
CA SER A 156 -4.03 2.40 8.96
C SER A 156 -2.81 1.53 9.32
N ARG A 157 -2.97 0.46 10.11
CA ARG A 157 -1.83 -0.43 10.45
C ARG A 157 -1.24 -1.11 9.21
N GLY A 158 0.09 -1.10 9.10
CA GLY A 158 0.87 -1.78 8.06
C GLY A 158 1.10 -0.98 6.77
N GLU A 159 0.51 0.22 6.62
CA GLU A 159 0.72 1.07 5.43
C GLU A 159 1.89 2.07 5.61
N PHE A 160 2.48 2.13 6.82
CA PHE A 160 3.58 3.03 7.17
C PHE A 160 3.26 4.52 6.94
N VAL A 161 1.99 4.90 7.14
CA VAL A 161 1.51 6.28 7.26
C VAL A 161 0.71 6.37 8.56
N PHE A 162 0.96 7.44 9.33
CA PHE A 162 0.22 7.72 10.56
C PHE A 162 -0.88 8.73 10.25
N ASP A 163 -2.08 8.22 9.99
CA ASP A 163 -3.28 9.02 9.68
C ASP A 163 -4.21 9.21 10.88
N GLN A 164 -3.69 9.01 12.10
CA GLN A 164 -4.49 9.08 13.31
C GLN A 164 -5.14 10.46 13.50
N SER A 165 -4.44 11.54 13.14
CA SER A 165 -5.00 12.90 13.16
C SER A 165 -6.20 13.08 12.23
N TRP A 166 -6.27 12.36 11.10
CA TRP A 166 -7.42 12.40 10.20
C TRP A 166 -8.58 11.57 10.74
N ALA A 167 -8.30 10.39 11.28
CA ALA A 167 -9.31 9.58 11.94
C ALA A 167 -9.96 10.33 13.12
N GLU A 168 -9.16 11.03 13.92
CA GLU A 168 -9.63 11.87 15.03
C GLU A 168 -10.44 13.07 14.54
N ALA A 169 -10.00 13.74 13.46
CA ALA A 169 -10.75 14.83 12.86
C ALA A 169 -12.13 14.36 12.36
N TYR A 170 -12.20 13.28 11.57
CA TYR A 170 -13.46 12.70 11.10
C TYR A 170 -14.39 12.37 12.27
N HIS A 171 -13.86 11.71 13.30
CA HIS A 171 -14.62 11.38 14.49
C HIS A 171 -15.16 12.62 15.21
N SER A 172 -14.38 13.70 15.30
CA SER A 172 -14.81 14.97 15.91
C SER A 172 -15.96 15.64 15.15
N TYR A 173 -16.12 15.35 13.86
CA TYR A 173 -17.25 15.79 13.02
C TYR A 173 -18.35 14.71 12.88
N GLY A 174 -18.29 13.61 13.64
CA GLY A 174 -19.28 12.53 13.58
C GLY A 174 -19.23 11.69 12.30
N LEU A 175 -18.12 11.75 11.55
CA LEU A 175 -17.90 10.99 10.32
C LEU A 175 -17.02 9.76 10.58
N GLU A 176 -17.16 8.74 9.73
CA GLU A 176 -16.30 7.56 9.73
C GLU A 176 -15.13 7.74 8.77
N TYR A 177 -13.90 7.61 9.28
CA TYR A 177 -12.69 7.67 8.45
C TYR A 177 -12.37 6.33 7.78
N TYR A 178 -12.87 5.21 8.30
CA TYR A 178 -12.72 3.90 7.67
C TYR A 178 -14.10 3.38 7.27
N PRO A 179 -14.20 2.58 6.18
CA PRO A 179 -13.08 2.11 5.37
C PRO A 179 -12.52 3.17 4.41
N LYS A 180 -11.26 3.00 4.01
CA LYS A 180 -10.59 3.78 2.95
C LYS A 180 -9.99 2.85 1.90
N LEU A 181 -9.84 3.31 0.67
CA LEU A 181 -9.08 2.61 -0.37
C LEU A 181 -7.60 2.96 -0.28
N GLN A 182 -6.75 1.95 -0.40
CA GLN A 182 -5.30 2.09 -0.27
C GLN A 182 -4.58 1.33 -1.38
N SER A 183 -3.94 2.08 -2.28
CA SER A 183 -2.95 1.53 -3.21
C SER A 183 -1.57 1.64 -2.58
N CYS A 184 -0.95 0.48 -2.31
CA CYS A 184 0.36 0.39 -1.70
C CYS A 184 0.98 -1.00 -1.89
N VAL A 185 2.25 -1.12 -1.51
CA VAL A 185 2.84 -2.40 -1.15
C VAL A 185 2.56 -2.65 0.34
N PRO A 186 1.84 -3.73 0.72
CA PRO A 186 1.58 -3.99 2.13
C PRO A 186 2.88 -4.21 2.91
N PHE A 187 2.91 -3.69 4.13
CA PHE A 187 3.99 -3.88 5.10
C PHE A 187 5.39 -3.40 4.65
N THR A 188 5.49 -2.68 3.52
CA THR A 188 6.78 -2.29 2.94
C THR A 188 6.74 -0.83 2.48
N PRO A 189 7.42 0.11 3.17
CA PRO A 189 7.40 1.53 2.83
C PRO A 189 8.39 1.88 1.71
N VAL A 190 8.29 1.19 0.57
CA VAL A 190 9.18 1.35 -0.59
C VAL A 190 8.55 2.27 -1.63
N THR A 191 9.31 3.26 -2.08
CA THR A 191 8.91 4.13 -3.20
C THR A 191 9.00 3.36 -4.51
N GLY A 192 7.96 3.44 -5.34
CA GLY A 192 7.92 2.81 -6.66
C GLY A 192 6.54 2.91 -7.28
N GLN A 193 6.34 2.32 -8.46
CA GLN A 193 5.06 2.43 -9.18
C GLN A 193 3.87 1.91 -8.35
N ARG A 194 2.69 2.48 -8.54
CA ARG A 194 1.42 1.98 -7.97
C ARG A 194 0.38 1.67 -9.01
N ILE A 195 0.48 2.30 -10.17
CA ILE A 195 -0.27 1.98 -11.37
C ILE A 195 0.72 1.34 -12.35
N LEU A 196 0.66 0.02 -12.46
CA LEU A 196 1.56 -0.76 -13.31
C LEU A 196 0.90 -0.88 -14.68
N LEU A 197 1.62 -0.56 -15.74
CA LEU A 197 1.11 -0.52 -17.11
C LEU A 197 2.07 -1.28 -18.03
N ARG A 198 1.53 -1.88 -19.08
CA ARG A 198 2.31 -2.40 -20.21
C ARG A 198 2.90 -1.25 -21.03
N ASP A 199 3.98 -1.53 -21.75
CA ASP A 199 4.58 -0.58 -22.68
C ASP A 199 3.78 -0.60 -24.00
N THR A 200 2.89 0.37 -24.15
CA THR A 200 2.00 0.51 -25.30
C THR A 200 1.95 1.97 -25.74
N SER A 201 1.61 2.23 -27.01
CA SER A 201 1.52 3.60 -27.55
C SER A 201 0.44 4.47 -26.89
N TYR A 202 -0.49 3.85 -26.16
CA TYR A 202 -1.61 4.51 -25.46
C TYR A 202 -1.50 4.38 -23.93
N ARG A 203 -0.30 4.07 -23.42
CA ARG A 203 0.01 3.90 -21.99
C ARG A 203 -0.54 5.04 -21.11
N ASP A 204 -0.37 6.29 -21.52
CA ASP A 204 -0.85 7.46 -20.75
C ASP A 204 -2.38 7.50 -20.68
N GLN A 205 -3.09 7.07 -21.73
CA GLN A 205 -4.55 7.02 -21.70
C GLN A 205 -5.07 5.89 -20.80
N VAL A 206 -4.37 4.75 -20.76
CA VAL A 206 -4.66 3.66 -19.80
C VAL A 206 -4.43 4.13 -18.37
N PHE A 207 -3.36 4.90 -18.12
CA PHE A 207 -3.12 5.53 -16.83
C PHE A 207 -4.29 6.42 -16.41
N ASP A 208 -4.73 7.33 -17.28
CA ASP A 208 -5.83 8.25 -17.00
C ASP A 208 -7.15 7.51 -16.74
N ALA A 209 -7.42 6.46 -17.53
CA ALA A 209 -8.58 5.59 -17.33
C ALA A 209 -8.55 4.88 -15.96
N LEU A 210 -7.39 4.33 -15.56
CA LEU A 210 -7.21 3.70 -14.24
C LEU A 210 -7.36 4.71 -13.10
N VAL A 211 -6.81 5.92 -13.21
CA VAL A 211 -6.98 6.97 -12.19
C VAL A 211 -8.45 7.36 -12.04
N LYS A 212 -9.16 7.51 -13.16
CA LYS A 212 -10.60 7.80 -13.16
C LYS A 212 -11.40 6.65 -12.54
N ALA A 213 -11.10 5.41 -12.89
CA ALA A 213 -11.73 4.23 -12.32
C ALA A 213 -11.50 4.11 -10.81
N LEU A 214 -10.29 4.40 -10.32
CA LEU A 214 -9.98 4.39 -8.88
C LEU A 214 -10.83 5.43 -8.11
N LYS A 215 -11.01 6.63 -8.67
CA LYS A 215 -11.86 7.68 -8.08
C LYS A 215 -13.34 7.26 -8.09
N ASN A 216 -13.82 6.75 -9.22
CA ASN A 216 -15.19 6.24 -9.33
C ASN A 216 -15.46 5.09 -8.36
N LEU A 217 -14.51 4.16 -8.24
CA LEU A 217 -14.58 3.05 -7.30
C LEU A 217 -14.69 3.54 -5.86
N ALA A 218 -13.91 4.55 -5.48
CA ALA A 218 -13.98 5.16 -4.16
C ALA A 218 -15.39 5.74 -3.87
N THR A 219 -15.98 6.46 -4.83
CA THR A 219 -17.34 6.96 -4.72
C THR A 219 -18.38 5.83 -4.65
N LYS A 220 -18.29 4.82 -5.52
CA LYS A 220 -19.22 3.68 -5.56
C LYS A 220 -19.21 2.86 -4.27
N LEU A 221 -18.04 2.67 -3.67
CA LEU A 221 -17.89 1.98 -2.39
C LEU A 221 -18.25 2.85 -1.18
N ASN A 222 -18.55 4.13 -1.40
CA ASN A 222 -18.85 5.09 -0.34
C ASN A 222 -17.76 5.11 0.76
N VAL A 223 -16.49 5.07 0.35
CA VAL A 223 -15.35 5.15 1.27
C VAL A 223 -14.99 6.59 1.57
N SER A 224 -14.34 6.84 2.71
CA SER A 224 -13.91 8.18 3.11
C SER A 224 -12.88 8.80 2.15
N SER A 225 -11.97 7.97 1.63
CA SER A 225 -10.85 8.42 0.81
C SER A 225 -10.19 7.30 -0.01
N LEU A 226 -9.45 7.72 -1.04
CA LEU A 226 -8.48 6.91 -1.80
C LEU A 226 -7.06 7.41 -1.51
N HIS A 227 -6.18 6.50 -1.12
CA HIS A 227 -4.79 6.78 -0.79
C HIS A 227 -3.86 6.05 -1.75
N ILE A 228 -2.83 6.74 -2.24
CA ILE A 228 -1.74 6.14 -3.02
C ILE A 228 -0.43 6.45 -2.28
N THR A 229 0.17 5.44 -1.65
CA THR A 229 1.34 5.63 -0.79
C THR A 229 2.63 5.23 -1.48
N PHE A 230 3.62 6.13 -1.44
CA PHE A 230 4.96 5.97 -1.98
C PHE A 230 5.00 5.69 -3.50
N PRO A 231 4.22 6.41 -4.33
CA PRO A 231 4.32 6.29 -5.78
C PRO A 231 5.68 6.78 -6.29
N SER A 232 5.99 6.46 -7.54
CA SER A 232 7.17 7.05 -8.20
C SER A 232 7.06 8.57 -8.31
N GLU A 233 8.17 9.28 -8.51
CA GLU A 233 8.15 10.75 -8.68
C GLU A 233 7.31 11.18 -9.90
N GLY A 234 7.37 10.41 -10.99
CA GLY A 234 6.57 10.64 -12.19
C GLY A 234 5.07 10.48 -11.93
N GLU A 235 4.66 9.39 -11.28
CA GLU A 235 3.26 9.21 -10.86
C GLU A 235 2.82 10.27 -9.86
N PHE A 236 3.69 10.63 -8.91
CA PHE A 236 3.36 11.62 -7.88
C PHE A 236 2.94 12.96 -8.50
N SER A 237 3.61 13.34 -9.59
CA SER A 237 3.31 14.54 -10.36
C SER A 237 2.03 14.38 -11.18
N LYS A 238 1.91 13.30 -11.99
CA LYS A 238 0.71 13.06 -12.82
C LYS A 238 -0.59 12.94 -12.00
N LEU A 239 -0.53 12.30 -10.84
CA LEU A 239 -1.70 12.12 -9.96
C LEU A 239 -2.17 13.45 -9.36
N LYS A 240 -1.27 14.39 -9.11
CA LYS A 240 -1.63 15.75 -8.68
C LYS A 240 -2.46 16.46 -9.74
N ASP A 241 -2.03 16.37 -11.00
CA ASP A 241 -2.73 16.98 -12.13
C ASP A 241 -4.12 16.33 -12.36
N SER A 242 -4.30 15.10 -11.88
CA SER A 242 -5.59 14.38 -11.85
C SER A 242 -6.48 14.75 -10.64
N GLY A 243 -6.07 15.72 -9.82
CA GLY A 243 -6.83 16.25 -8.69
C GLY A 243 -6.63 15.54 -7.35
N LEU A 244 -5.58 14.72 -7.20
CA LEU A 244 -5.21 14.15 -5.90
C LEU A 244 -4.36 15.14 -5.09
N LEU A 245 -4.58 15.18 -3.78
CA LEU A 245 -3.83 16.03 -2.86
C LEU A 245 -2.48 15.38 -2.53
N GLN A 246 -1.40 16.14 -2.70
CA GLN A 246 -0.05 15.71 -2.40
C GLN A 246 0.32 15.94 -0.93
N ARG A 247 0.90 14.93 -0.29
CA ARG A 247 1.51 14.97 1.04
C ARG A 247 2.91 14.37 0.97
N ILE A 248 3.85 14.94 1.71
CA ILE A 248 5.25 14.50 1.72
C ILE A 248 5.63 14.13 3.16
N GLY A 249 6.11 12.90 3.34
CA GLY A 249 6.81 12.46 4.54
C GLY A 249 8.33 12.49 4.36
N LEU A 250 9.07 12.10 5.40
CA LEU A 250 10.53 11.98 5.36
C LEU A 250 10.96 10.54 5.62
N GLN A 251 11.92 10.05 4.84
CA GLN A 251 12.67 8.83 5.11
C GLN A 251 14.17 9.11 5.15
N TYR A 252 14.91 8.28 5.87
CA TYR A 252 16.37 8.33 5.87
C TYR A 252 16.90 7.09 5.17
N HIS A 253 17.53 7.30 4.01
CA HIS A 253 18.16 6.21 3.28
C HIS A 253 19.66 6.21 3.54
N TRP A 254 20.19 5.00 3.76
CA TRP A 254 21.63 4.78 3.72
C TRP A 254 21.98 4.31 2.31
N THR A 255 22.92 5.00 1.67
CA THR A 255 23.45 4.63 0.37
C THR A 255 24.94 4.31 0.51
N ASN A 256 25.37 3.26 -0.19
CA ASN A 256 26.79 2.96 -0.27
C ASN A 256 27.48 4.03 -1.13
N ARG A 257 28.38 4.82 -0.54
CA ARG A 257 29.15 5.86 -1.25
C ARG A 257 30.41 5.26 -1.90
N ASN A 258 30.25 4.14 -2.60
CA ASN A 258 31.33 3.37 -3.21
C ASN A 258 32.37 2.78 -2.24
N TYR A 259 32.01 2.57 -0.97
CA TYR A 259 32.85 1.86 0.00
C TYR A 259 33.17 0.45 -0.53
N LYS A 260 34.46 0.08 -0.50
CA LYS A 260 34.95 -1.22 -0.94
C LYS A 260 35.06 -2.20 0.21
N CYS A 261 35.23 -1.68 1.42
CA CYS A 261 35.25 -2.46 2.64
C CYS A 261 34.52 -1.76 3.80
N PHE A 262 34.34 -2.49 4.90
CA PHE A 262 33.68 -1.96 6.08
C PHE A 262 34.46 -0.82 6.73
N ASP A 263 35.80 -0.83 6.66
CA ASP A 263 36.63 0.23 7.21
C ASP A 263 36.48 1.56 6.45
N ASP A 264 36.26 1.52 5.13
CA ASP A 264 35.95 2.72 4.34
C ASP A 264 34.68 3.41 4.89
N PHE A 265 33.63 2.63 5.15
CA PHE A 265 32.41 3.13 5.77
C PHE A 265 32.66 3.74 7.17
N LEU A 266 33.53 3.12 7.98
CA LEU A 266 33.84 3.62 9.32
C LEU A 266 34.61 4.95 9.30
N MET A 267 35.35 5.25 8.23
CA MET A 267 36.08 6.51 8.11
C MET A 267 35.14 7.72 8.02
N ASP A 268 33.94 7.54 7.46
CA ASP A 268 32.91 8.57 7.38
C ASP A 268 32.21 8.86 8.72
N LEU A 269 32.45 8.05 9.75
CA LEU A 269 31.87 8.22 11.08
C LEU A 269 32.79 9.03 12.01
N LYS A 270 32.20 9.79 12.94
CA LYS A 270 32.95 10.44 14.03
C LYS A 270 33.72 9.40 14.85
N GLN A 271 34.94 9.77 15.29
CA GLN A 271 35.87 8.86 15.99
C GLN A 271 35.23 8.07 17.15
N PRO A 272 34.39 8.66 18.04
CA PRO A 272 33.77 7.89 19.13
C PRO A 272 32.86 6.78 18.61
N LYS A 273 32.04 7.06 17.58
CA LYS A 273 31.14 6.08 16.98
C LYS A 273 31.91 4.96 16.28
N ARG A 274 32.96 5.32 15.54
CA ARG A 274 33.89 4.35 14.91
C ARG A 274 34.55 3.44 15.95
N LYS A 275 35.08 4.00 17.05
CA LYS A 275 35.73 3.24 18.13
C LYS A 275 34.76 2.24 18.75
N ASN A 276 33.54 2.68 19.06
CA ASN A 276 32.51 1.82 19.65
C ASN A 276 32.12 0.66 18.72
N ILE A 277 31.87 0.94 17.44
CA ILE A 277 31.54 -0.13 16.47
C ILE A 277 32.67 -1.17 16.36
N ARG A 278 33.92 -0.73 16.32
CA ARG A 278 35.08 -1.64 16.30
C ARG A 278 35.17 -2.48 17.56
N GLN A 279 34.91 -1.89 18.74
CA GLN A 279 34.90 -2.62 20.00
C GLN A 279 33.78 -3.67 20.05
N GLU A 280 32.56 -3.34 19.65
CA GLU A 280 31.45 -4.31 19.60
C GLU A 280 31.76 -5.48 18.66
N ARG A 281 32.30 -5.21 17.47
CA ARG A 281 32.65 -6.28 16.52
C ARG A 281 33.75 -7.22 17.02
N LYS A 282 34.70 -6.72 17.83
CA LYS A 282 35.73 -7.56 18.45
C LYS A 282 35.16 -8.57 19.45
N LYS A 283 33.98 -8.32 20.03
CA LYS A 283 33.33 -9.23 20.98
C LYS A 283 32.81 -10.51 20.31
N ILE A 284 32.44 -10.47 19.04
CA ILE A 284 31.88 -11.61 18.30
C ILE A 284 32.81 -12.84 18.35
N PRO A 285 34.07 -12.77 17.86
CA PRO A 285 34.98 -13.91 17.96
C PRO A 285 35.37 -14.24 19.40
N ALA A 286 35.44 -13.24 20.30
CA ALA A 286 35.72 -13.47 21.71
C ALA A 286 34.63 -14.27 22.44
N GLN A 287 33.40 -14.26 21.90
CA GLN A 287 32.26 -15.02 22.40
C GLN A 287 32.06 -16.36 21.66
N ASN A 288 33.01 -16.78 20.81
CA ASN A 288 32.91 -17.96 19.95
C ASN A 288 31.64 -17.95 19.07
N LEU A 289 31.18 -16.76 18.65
CA LEU A 289 30.04 -16.62 17.75
C LEU A 289 30.50 -16.61 16.29
N GLU A 290 29.78 -17.37 15.46
CA GLU A 290 29.96 -17.38 14.01
C GLU A 290 28.80 -16.65 13.32
N MET A 291 29.12 -15.77 12.37
CA MET A 291 28.11 -15.03 11.60
C MET A 291 28.01 -15.64 10.20
N LYS A 292 26.86 -16.23 9.87
CA LYS A 292 26.57 -16.78 8.53
C LYS A 292 25.52 -15.92 7.82
N ARG A 293 25.71 -15.71 6.53
CA ARG A 293 24.72 -15.06 5.65
C ARG A 293 24.12 -16.11 4.74
N LEU A 294 22.84 -16.40 4.97
CA LEU A 294 22.04 -17.32 4.15
C LEU A 294 21.28 -16.52 3.07
N ARG A 295 21.09 -17.12 1.90
CA ARG A 295 20.38 -16.55 0.75
C ARG A 295 19.44 -17.58 0.13
N GLY A 296 18.29 -17.13 -0.35
CA GLY A 296 17.37 -17.96 -1.13
C GLY A 296 17.03 -19.29 -0.45
N ASP A 297 17.37 -20.39 -1.11
CA ASP A 297 17.16 -21.78 -0.70
C ASP A 297 17.98 -22.21 0.52
N GLU A 298 19.04 -21.47 0.88
CA GLU A 298 19.75 -21.67 2.14
C GLU A 298 18.87 -21.36 3.37
N ILE A 299 17.80 -20.57 3.19
CA ILE A 299 16.86 -20.17 4.24
C ILE A 299 15.78 -21.25 4.41
N LYS A 300 16.01 -22.17 5.34
CA LYS A 300 15.09 -23.25 5.72
C LYS A 300 14.06 -22.81 6.76
N SER A 301 12.95 -23.56 6.87
CA SER A 301 11.88 -23.32 7.86
C SER A 301 12.39 -23.23 9.31
N SER A 302 13.40 -24.02 9.68
CA SER A 302 14.01 -23.96 11.02
C SER A 302 14.64 -22.60 11.35
N HIS A 303 15.13 -21.87 10.34
CA HIS A 303 15.64 -20.51 10.54
C HIS A 303 14.48 -19.54 10.83
N TRP A 304 13.33 -19.72 10.18
CA TRP A 304 12.12 -18.93 10.46
C TRP A 304 11.56 -19.18 11.85
N ASP A 305 11.49 -20.44 12.30
CA ASP A 305 11.06 -20.78 13.66
C ASP A 305 11.95 -20.13 14.72
N THR A 306 13.26 -20.13 14.46
CA THR A 306 14.25 -19.51 15.35
C THR A 306 14.14 -17.98 15.32
N PHE A 307 14.00 -17.39 14.13
CA PHE A 307 13.79 -15.96 13.97
C PHE A 307 12.52 -15.48 14.69
N TYR A 308 11.43 -16.22 14.58
CA TYR A 308 10.16 -15.89 15.24
C TYR A 308 10.32 -15.85 16.77
N LYS A 309 11.06 -16.81 17.35
CA LYS A 309 11.38 -16.79 18.80
C LYS A 309 12.16 -15.53 19.18
N PHE A 310 13.17 -15.14 18.41
CA PHE A 310 13.92 -13.91 18.68
C PHE A 310 13.06 -12.65 18.54
N TYR A 311 12.20 -12.61 17.53
CA TYR A 311 11.29 -11.50 17.31
C TYR A 311 10.32 -11.34 18.48
N ARG A 312 9.67 -12.43 18.91
CA ARG A 312 8.78 -12.47 20.09
C ARG A 312 9.49 -12.04 21.37
N ASN A 313 10.70 -12.55 21.62
CA ASN A 313 11.48 -12.14 22.80
C ASN A 313 11.79 -10.64 22.78
N THR A 314 12.02 -10.06 21.59
CA THR A 314 12.27 -8.62 21.48
C THR A 314 11.02 -7.81 21.74
N THR A 315 9.87 -8.21 21.18
CA THR A 315 8.59 -7.50 21.40
C THR A 315 8.15 -7.63 22.85
N ASP A 316 8.22 -8.82 23.43
CA ASP A 316 7.78 -9.07 24.80
C ASP A 316 8.63 -8.25 25.78
N ASN A 317 9.95 -8.13 25.56
CA ASN A 317 10.83 -7.30 26.39
C ASN A 317 10.67 -5.79 26.16
N GLN A 318 10.31 -5.34 24.96
CA GLN A 318 10.08 -3.91 24.69
C GLN A 318 8.72 -3.42 25.22
N PHE A 319 7.69 -4.29 25.22
CA PHE A 319 6.35 -3.94 25.73
C PHE A 319 6.14 -4.33 27.20
N ALA A 320 6.90 -5.26 27.78
CA ALA A 320 6.90 -5.51 29.23
C ALA A 320 7.44 -4.31 30.06
N GLY A 321 8.12 -3.36 29.43
CA GLY A 321 8.51 -2.09 30.05
C GLY A 321 7.42 -1.00 30.03
N ALA A 322 6.30 -1.22 29.35
CA ALA A 322 5.24 -0.22 29.17
C ALA A 322 3.96 -0.49 29.99
N GLU A 323 3.88 -1.63 30.71
CA GLU A 323 2.76 -1.95 31.61
C GLU A 323 3.07 -1.68 33.10
N HIS A 324 4.18 -1.00 33.40
CA HIS A 324 4.51 -0.54 34.76
C HIS A 324 4.93 0.93 34.78
N THR A 325 3.97 1.84 34.56
CA THR A 325 3.91 3.18 35.17
C THR A 325 2.48 3.70 35.15
#